data_AF-A0A7V5CM95-F1
#
_entry.id   AF-A0A7V5CM95-F1
#
_cell.length_a   1.000
_cell.length_b   1.000
_cell.length_c   1.000
_cell.angle_alpha   90.00
_cell.angle_beta   90.00
_cell.angle_gamma   90.00
#
_symmetry.space_group_name_H-M   'P 1'
#
loop_
_entity.id
_entity.type
_entity.pdbx_description
1 polymer ?
#
loop_
_entity_poly.entity_id
_entity_poly.type
_entity_poly.pdbx_seq_one_letter_code
_entity_poly.pdbx_strand_id
1 'polypeptide(L)'
;MSPSRKSAPSAMVGLDIGTDSIKVAEVKLTKGGLTITGLGVARTPQGAIENEIIVDPKALGAAVKALLAESGIKTRKCVSSVSGASQVVVRVINVPKMKPEELAETMKWEVERHVPFSPTEVVMDFQALDRPGLDPDAPEMEVLLAVAQQQLINNHVDTLFAANLQPTAIDIEPLAASRSLIEVSKNGAVNETVAVVNIGSNRTDLGIYENGILTFPSPPLGVAGVNFTREIAEAMGQTIEQAEITKREYAAVNLDAMQTAAVDNTIYADTTDDQPPSEPSSFDTAFSPGSPFASSFDLDEPAPSAPASEPTAMNSFTNTIDGPVFDTEVSLSGPSFDLGGFGEPSQSGPSFDLGDPQPQTGPSFDLGEPEPAASAAPSFDLGGGDAPASPAFDLDDDVETKEEEPAAPSFDLTDAGTETDHGQEAEPAAKAAAAPAAPVVPGSTQDQVFQAISAVLVDLANELRMSLDYYNNRYSKMPERVFLCGGTAKMPKLDEYLSRELGLPVVVADPVKNLPVNVPGVSTHYLQEISPLFSVAIGLAIRDMIG
;
A
#
# COMPACT_ATOMS: atom_id res chain seq x y z
N MET A 1 -13.07 16.75 27.08
CA MET A 1 -13.55 17.80 26.17
C MET A 1 -13.62 17.17 24.80
N SER A 2 -14.81 16.99 24.22
CA SER A 2 -14.93 16.44 22.88
C SER A 2 -14.15 17.33 21.90
N PRO A 3 -13.30 16.79 21.02
CA PRO A 3 -12.63 17.61 20.03
C PRO A 3 -13.71 18.28 19.18
N SER A 4 -13.66 19.61 19.11
CA SER A 4 -14.48 20.41 18.20
C SER A 4 -14.30 19.84 16.79
N ARG A 5 -15.31 19.15 16.26
CA ARG A 5 -15.35 18.63 14.88
C ARG A 5 -15.00 19.79 13.93
N LYS A 6 -13.76 19.83 13.42
CA LYS A 6 -13.38 20.78 12.37
C LYS A 6 -14.38 20.57 11.23
N SER A 7 -14.97 21.65 10.72
CA SER A 7 -15.92 21.56 9.60
C SER A 7 -15.25 20.79 8.45
N ALA A 8 -15.90 19.73 7.96
CA ALA A 8 -15.35 18.89 6.90
C ALA A 8 -14.85 19.75 5.73
N PRO A 9 -13.66 19.47 5.19
CA PRO A 9 -13.10 20.23 4.08
C PRO A 9 -14.00 20.11 2.85
N SER A 10 -14.24 21.22 2.16
CA SER A 10 -15.08 21.24 0.95
C SER A 10 -14.43 20.54 -0.26
N ALA A 11 -13.11 20.33 -0.20
CA ALA A 11 -12.30 19.68 -1.22
C ALA A 11 -11.07 19.05 -0.57
N MET A 12 -10.68 17.87 -1.05
CA MET A 12 -9.51 17.14 -0.58
C MET A 12 -8.81 16.46 -1.75
N VAL A 13 -7.47 16.42 -1.69
CA VAL A 13 -6.64 15.58 -2.56
C VAL A 13 -6.28 14.31 -1.80
N GLY A 14 -6.48 13.16 -2.44
CA GLY A 14 -5.85 11.91 -2.04
C GLY A 14 -4.66 11.64 -2.93
N LEU A 15 -3.49 11.44 -2.33
CA LEU A 15 -2.24 11.14 -3.03
C LEU A 15 -1.76 9.74 -2.69
N ASP A 16 -1.67 8.88 -3.70
CA ASP A 16 -1.05 7.56 -3.60
C ASP A 16 0.32 7.61 -4.30
N ILE A 17 1.39 7.43 -3.51
CA ILE A 17 2.77 7.42 -3.98
C ILE A 17 3.20 5.95 -4.12
N GLY A 18 3.08 5.41 -5.33
CA GLY A 18 3.54 4.06 -5.64
C GLY A 18 4.96 4.04 -6.21
N THR A 19 5.56 2.85 -6.25
CA THR A 19 6.91 2.64 -6.80
C THR A 19 6.99 2.79 -8.32
N ASP A 20 5.92 2.43 -9.05
CA ASP A 20 5.83 2.57 -10.52
C ASP A 20 5.12 3.86 -10.97
N SER A 21 4.11 4.27 -10.21
CA SER A 21 3.27 5.43 -10.53
C SER A 21 2.77 6.15 -9.30
N ILE A 22 2.56 7.45 -9.48
CA ILE A 22 1.95 8.39 -8.55
C ILE A 22 0.52 8.64 -9.02
N LYS A 23 -0.46 8.55 -8.12
CA LYS A 23 -1.87 8.78 -8.43
C LYS A 23 -2.44 9.89 -7.56
N VAL A 24 -3.20 10.81 -8.17
CA VAL A 24 -3.93 11.87 -7.46
C VAL A 24 -5.42 11.76 -7.75
N ALA A 25 -6.24 11.90 -6.71
CA ALA A 25 -7.68 12.07 -6.83
C ALA A 25 -8.12 13.33 -6.07
N GLU A 26 -8.92 14.19 -6.69
CA GLU A 26 -9.57 15.32 -6.02
C GLU A 26 -11.05 15.00 -5.84
N VAL A 27 -11.53 15.02 -4.59
CA VAL A 27 -12.95 14.87 -4.27
C VAL A 27 -13.45 16.16 -3.63
N LYS A 28 -14.64 16.60 -4.05
CA LYS A 28 -15.31 17.80 -3.55
C LYS A 28 -16.68 17.48 -2.99
N LEU A 29 -17.03 18.15 -1.90
CA LEU A 29 -18.39 18.12 -1.36
C LEU A 29 -19.24 19.11 -2.16
N THR A 30 -20.17 18.58 -2.94
CA THR A 30 -21.12 19.36 -3.74
C THR A 30 -22.52 19.27 -3.15
N LYS A 31 -23.48 20.02 -3.71
CA LYS A 31 -24.90 19.90 -3.31
C LYS A 31 -25.46 18.47 -3.47
N GLY A 32 -24.89 17.67 -4.37
CA GLY A 32 -25.28 16.29 -4.64
C GLY A 32 -24.48 15.24 -3.86
N GLY A 33 -23.68 15.66 -2.87
CA GLY A 33 -22.76 14.79 -2.13
C GLY A 33 -21.33 14.87 -2.67
N LEU A 34 -20.54 13.85 -2.36
CA LEU A 34 -19.14 13.74 -2.79
C LEU A 34 -19.07 13.53 -4.31
N THR A 35 -18.19 14.28 -4.97
CA THR A 35 -17.98 14.20 -6.43
C THR A 35 -16.48 14.19 -6.71
N ILE A 36 -16.03 13.26 -7.55
CA ILE A 36 -14.66 13.23 -8.07
C ILE A 36 -14.53 14.35 -9.11
N THR A 37 -13.63 15.30 -8.87
CA THR A 37 -13.42 16.47 -9.76
C THR A 37 -12.04 16.53 -10.42
N GLY A 38 -11.12 15.65 -10.03
CA GLY A 38 -9.83 15.50 -10.67
C GLY A 38 -9.27 14.10 -10.46
N LEU A 39 -8.62 13.56 -11.49
CA LEU A 39 -7.87 12.31 -11.46
C LEU A 39 -6.61 12.50 -12.27
N GLY A 40 -5.50 11.90 -11.82
CA GLY A 40 -4.23 11.95 -12.53
C GLY A 40 -3.34 10.77 -12.18
N VAL A 41 -2.56 10.33 -13.17
CA VAL A 41 -1.50 9.33 -12.99
C VAL A 41 -0.22 9.86 -13.64
N ALA A 42 0.90 9.82 -12.91
CA ALA A 42 2.23 10.05 -13.45
C ALA A 42 3.14 8.86 -13.15
N ARG A 43 4.21 8.69 -13.95
CA ARG A 43 5.28 7.75 -13.61
C ARG A 43 6.06 8.26 -12.40
N THR A 44 6.43 7.35 -11.53
CA THR A 44 7.36 7.66 -10.43
C THR A 44 8.75 7.92 -11.03
N PRO A 45 9.42 9.03 -10.71
CA PRO A 45 10.76 9.31 -11.21
C PRO A 45 11.74 8.18 -10.84
N GLN A 46 12.55 7.76 -11.80
CA GLN A 46 13.55 6.71 -11.57
C GLN A 46 14.53 7.14 -10.47
N GLY A 47 14.80 6.24 -9.54
CA GLY A 47 15.68 6.50 -8.40
C GLY A 47 15.09 7.39 -7.32
N ALA A 48 13.84 7.86 -7.43
CA ALA A 48 13.20 8.61 -6.34
C ALA A 48 12.71 7.69 -5.20
N ILE A 49 12.47 6.41 -5.50
CA ILE A 49 12.05 5.39 -4.55
C ILE A 49 12.91 4.13 -4.75
N GLU A 50 13.53 3.65 -3.68
CA GLU A 50 14.35 2.44 -3.66
C GLU A 50 13.91 1.53 -2.52
N ASN A 51 13.67 0.25 -2.80
CA ASN A 51 13.19 -0.72 -1.80
C ASN A 51 11.96 -0.23 -1.02
N GLU A 52 11.02 0.45 -1.70
CA GLU A 52 9.82 1.08 -1.13
C GLU A 52 10.09 2.31 -0.23
N ILE A 53 11.33 2.78 -0.16
CA ILE A 53 11.74 3.96 0.61
C ILE A 53 11.87 5.15 -0.34
N ILE A 54 11.23 6.27 -0.03
CA ILE A 54 11.46 7.53 -0.74
C ILE A 54 12.88 8.03 -0.41
N VAL A 55 13.74 8.09 -1.42
CA VAL A 55 15.14 8.55 -1.29
C VAL A 55 15.35 9.96 -1.86
N ASP A 56 14.50 10.41 -2.80
CA ASP A 56 14.50 11.79 -3.30
C ASP A 56 13.11 12.45 -3.20
N PRO A 57 12.75 12.98 -2.01
CA PRO A 57 11.50 13.71 -1.81
C PRO A 57 11.32 14.93 -2.74
N LYS A 58 12.41 15.56 -3.20
CA LYS A 58 12.34 16.78 -4.02
C LYS A 58 11.96 16.45 -5.46
N ALA A 59 12.62 15.45 -6.06
CA ALA A 59 12.26 14.97 -7.39
C ALA A 59 10.83 14.45 -7.41
N LEU A 60 10.43 13.71 -6.36
CA LEU A 60 9.08 13.19 -6.23
C LEU A 60 8.05 14.32 -6.06
N GLY A 61 8.34 15.31 -5.22
CA GLY A 61 7.49 16.48 -5.05
C GLY A 61 7.32 17.31 -6.33
N ALA A 62 8.38 17.42 -7.15
CA ALA A 62 8.30 18.07 -8.46
C ALA A 62 7.38 17.30 -9.42
N ALA A 63 7.46 15.96 -9.44
CA ALA A 63 6.57 15.11 -10.23
C ALA A 63 5.11 15.20 -9.78
N VAL A 64 4.85 15.18 -8.46
CA VAL A 64 3.50 15.40 -7.90
C VAL A 64 2.96 16.78 -8.29
N LYS A 65 3.79 17.83 -8.21
CA LYS A 65 3.39 19.19 -8.57
C LYS A 65 3.02 19.31 -10.05
N ALA A 66 3.78 18.67 -10.94
CA ALA A 66 3.47 18.61 -12.37
C ALA A 66 2.15 17.86 -12.61
N LEU A 67 1.98 16.70 -11.97
CA LEU A 67 0.77 15.89 -12.07
C LEU A 67 -0.50 16.66 -11.62
N LEU A 68 -0.42 17.41 -10.51
CA LEU A 68 -1.54 18.25 -10.05
C LEU A 68 -1.90 19.33 -11.07
N ALA A 69 -0.90 19.94 -11.71
CA ALA A 69 -1.12 20.97 -12.73
C ALA A 69 -1.77 20.38 -14.00
N GLU A 70 -1.27 19.25 -14.48
CA GLU A 70 -1.79 18.52 -15.64
C GLU A 70 -3.23 18.04 -15.41
N SER A 71 -3.53 17.60 -14.18
CA SER A 71 -4.87 17.15 -13.78
C SER A 71 -5.85 18.29 -13.48
N GLY A 72 -5.41 19.55 -13.58
CA GLY A 72 -6.23 20.73 -13.30
C GLY A 72 -6.58 20.92 -11.80
N ILE A 73 -5.88 20.24 -10.89
CA ILE A 73 -6.20 20.21 -9.46
C ILE A 73 -5.61 21.44 -8.75
N LYS A 74 -6.50 22.28 -8.21
CA LYS A 74 -6.13 23.51 -7.47
C LYS A 74 -6.15 23.33 -5.96
N THR A 75 -6.80 22.29 -5.45
CA THR A 75 -6.81 21.97 -4.02
C THR A 75 -5.39 21.65 -3.54
N ARG A 76 -5.07 22.05 -2.31
CA ARG A 76 -3.77 21.79 -1.67
C ARG A 76 -3.85 20.96 -0.41
N LYS A 77 -5.01 20.92 0.27
CA LYS A 77 -5.24 19.98 1.36
C LYS A 77 -5.12 18.56 0.81
N CYS A 78 -4.29 17.75 1.47
CA CYS A 78 -3.94 16.43 0.99
C CYS A 78 -3.90 15.41 2.12
N VAL A 79 -4.47 14.24 1.86
CA VAL A 79 -4.19 13.01 2.61
C VAL A 79 -3.32 12.13 1.72
N SER A 80 -2.25 11.58 2.28
CA SER A 80 -1.40 10.58 1.61
C SER A 80 -1.44 9.29 2.41
N SER A 81 -1.11 8.17 1.78
CA SER A 81 -0.79 6.95 2.53
C SER A 81 0.71 6.72 2.60
N VAL A 82 1.12 5.98 3.63
CA VAL A 82 2.41 5.30 3.67
C VAL A 82 2.22 3.82 3.43
N SER A 83 3.25 3.21 2.91
CA SER A 83 3.33 1.77 2.78
C SER A 83 4.78 1.31 2.74
N GLY A 84 5.00 0.01 2.91
CA GLY A 84 6.34 -0.53 3.03
C GLY A 84 6.35 -1.82 3.83
N ALA A 85 6.66 -2.95 3.20
CA ALA A 85 6.64 -4.25 3.88
C ALA A 85 7.63 -4.34 5.07
N SER A 86 8.69 -3.53 5.05
CA SER A 86 9.75 -3.51 6.09
C SER A 86 9.64 -2.34 7.07
N GLN A 87 8.92 -1.27 6.71
CA GLN A 87 8.87 -0.02 7.49
C GLN A 87 7.51 0.29 8.09
N VAL A 88 6.45 -0.41 7.65
CA VAL A 88 5.08 -0.26 8.15
C VAL A 88 4.59 -1.61 8.66
N VAL A 89 4.00 -1.61 9.86
CA VAL A 89 3.36 -2.78 10.45
C VAL A 89 1.90 -2.46 10.75
N VAL A 90 0.98 -3.20 10.15
CA VAL A 90 -0.46 -3.11 10.40
C VAL A 90 -0.95 -4.47 10.88
N ARG A 91 -1.58 -4.51 12.05
CA ARG A 91 -2.12 -5.76 12.61
C ARG A 91 -3.25 -5.52 13.59
N VAL A 92 -4.08 -6.56 13.77
CA VAL A 92 -5.02 -6.63 14.88
C VAL A 92 -4.35 -7.37 16.03
N ILE A 93 -4.35 -6.76 17.21
CA ILE A 93 -3.83 -7.34 18.46
C ILE A 93 -4.95 -7.46 19.49
N ASN A 94 -4.81 -8.41 20.40
CA ASN A 94 -5.70 -8.55 21.54
C ASN A 94 -5.02 -7.99 22.78
N VAL A 95 -5.71 -7.08 23.47
CA VAL A 95 -5.25 -6.50 24.74
C VAL A 95 -6.37 -6.62 25.77
N PRO A 96 -6.06 -6.58 27.09
CA PRO A 96 -7.09 -6.57 28.11
C PRO A 96 -8.09 -5.43 27.88
N LYS A 97 -9.37 -5.68 28.13
CA LYS A 97 -10.41 -4.66 27.96
C LYS A 97 -10.21 -3.53 28.96
N MET A 98 -10.07 -2.31 28.44
CA MET A 98 -9.79 -1.12 29.24
C MET A 98 -10.48 0.11 28.65
N LYS A 99 -10.42 1.24 29.37
CA LYS A 99 -10.97 2.51 28.88
C LYS A 99 -10.03 3.14 27.84
N PRO A 100 -10.55 3.98 26.91
CA PRO A 100 -9.73 4.60 25.88
C PRO A 100 -8.48 5.33 26.40
N GLU A 101 -8.58 6.01 27.55
CA GLU A 101 -7.44 6.73 28.14
C GLU A 101 -6.34 5.78 28.65
N GLU A 102 -6.74 4.64 29.21
CA GLU A 102 -5.84 3.59 29.70
C GLU A 102 -5.21 2.82 28.53
N LEU A 103 -5.98 2.61 27.46
CA LEU A 103 -5.49 2.02 26.22
C LEU A 103 -4.35 2.84 25.63
N ALA A 104 -4.49 4.17 25.59
CA ALA A 104 -3.45 5.05 25.06
C ALA A 104 -2.12 4.95 25.81
N GLU A 105 -2.13 4.79 27.14
CA GLU A 105 -0.90 4.56 27.91
C GLU A 105 -0.34 3.15 27.72
N THR A 106 -1.21 2.14 27.64
CA THR A 106 -0.82 0.74 27.44
C THR A 106 -0.16 0.52 26.06
N MET A 107 -0.73 1.12 25.02
CA MET A 107 -0.26 0.95 23.65
C MET A 107 1.16 1.46 23.43
N LYS A 108 1.61 2.47 24.20
CA LYS A 108 2.99 2.98 24.14
C LYS A 108 4.03 1.90 24.48
N TRP A 109 3.67 0.93 25.30
CA TRP A 109 4.54 -0.18 25.69
C TRP A 109 4.28 -1.44 24.87
N GLU A 110 3.01 -1.71 24.50
CA GLU A 110 2.68 -2.87 23.67
C GLU A 110 3.32 -2.79 22.28
N VAL A 111 3.52 -1.59 21.73
CA VAL A 111 4.17 -1.40 20.43
C VAL A 111 5.56 -2.06 20.36
N GLU A 112 6.33 -2.06 21.46
CA GLU A 112 7.70 -2.60 21.51
C GLU A 112 7.73 -4.12 21.29
N ARG A 113 6.69 -4.82 21.72
CA ARG A 113 6.58 -6.30 21.61
C ARG A 113 6.23 -6.78 20.21
N HIS A 114 5.93 -5.81 19.36
CA HIS A 114 5.14 -5.98 18.19
C HIS A 114 5.96 -5.56 16.97
N VAL A 115 6.86 -4.59 17.11
CA VAL A 115 7.62 -4.03 16.00
C VAL A 115 9.00 -4.69 15.90
N PRO A 116 9.47 -5.09 14.70
CA PRO A 116 10.79 -5.73 14.52
C PRO A 116 11.96 -4.74 14.49
N PHE A 117 11.72 -3.46 14.78
CA PHE A 117 12.68 -2.35 14.82
C PHE A 117 12.57 -1.56 16.12
N SER A 118 13.58 -0.74 16.43
CA SER A 118 13.65 -0.01 17.70
C SER A 118 12.45 0.94 17.88
N PRO A 119 11.70 0.86 19.00
CA PRO A 119 10.51 1.68 19.24
C PRO A 119 10.81 3.18 19.40
N THR A 120 12.05 3.56 19.68
CA THR A 120 12.45 4.98 19.81
C THR A 120 12.35 5.79 18.51
N GLU A 121 12.16 5.12 17.36
CA GLU A 121 12.18 5.73 16.04
C GLU A 121 10.88 5.47 15.25
N VAL A 122 9.77 5.28 15.96
CA VAL A 122 8.48 4.91 15.34
C VAL A 122 7.40 5.94 15.61
N VAL A 123 6.51 6.11 14.64
CA VAL A 123 5.21 6.74 14.82
C VAL A 123 4.18 5.62 14.85
N MET A 124 3.25 5.67 15.80
CA MET A 124 2.18 4.71 15.91
C MET A 124 0.84 5.41 16.06
N ASP A 125 -0.20 4.74 15.59
CA ASP A 125 -1.57 5.05 15.97
C ASP A 125 -2.37 3.74 16.07
N PHE A 126 -3.47 3.76 16.80
CA PHE A 126 -4.29 2.58 17.04
C PHE A 126 -5.77 2.91 17.16
N GLN A 127 -6.62 1.93 16.80
CA GLN A 127 -8.06 2.04 16.93
C GLN A 127 -8.62 0.76 17.54
N ALA A 128 -9.39 0.90 18.62
CA ALA A 128 -10.17 -0.21 19.16
C ALA A 128 -11.19 -0.66 18.11
N LEU A 129 -11.22 -1.96 17.83
CA LEU A 129 -12.16 -2.56 16.89
C LEU A 129 -13.45 -2.94 17.63
N ASP A 130 -14.56 -2.50 17.08
CA ASP A 130 -15.89 -2.86 17.55
C ASP A 130 -16.69 -3.40 16.38
N ARG A 131 -16.78 -4.74 16.32
CA ARG A 131 -17.44 -5.49 15.25
C ARG A 131 -18.55 -6.41 15.80
N PRO A 132 -19.61 -6.65 15.02
CA PRO A 132 -20.69 -7.54 15.41
C PRO A 132 -20.17 -8.95 15.75
N GLY A 133 -20.64 -9.50 16.87
CA GLY A 133 -20.29 -10.85 17.32
C GLY A 133 -19.14 -10.92 18.33
N LEU A 134 -18.48 -9.79 18.65
CA LEU A 134 -17.62 -9.71 19.85
C LEU A 134 -18.50 -9.77 21.11
N ASP A 135 -18.07 -10.57 22.09
CA ASP A 135 -18.73 -10.62 23.39
C ASP A 135 -18.47 -9.29 24.15
N PRO A 136 -19.52 -8.50 24.45
CA PRO A 136 -19.37 -7.25 25.18
C PRO A 136 -18.77 -7.42 26.58
N ASP A 137 -18.83 -8.61 27.15
CA ASP A 137 -18.26 -8.92 28.46
C ASP A 137 -16.90 -9.65 28.35
N ALA A 138 -16.35 -9.78 27.14
CA ALA A 138 -15.03 -10.37 26.93
C ALA A 138 -13.96 -9.64 27.75
N PRO A 139 -13.02 -10.38 28.39
CA PRO A 139 -11.91 -9.78 29.13
C PRO A 139 -10.87 -9.12 28.22
N GLU A 140 -10.89 -9.41 26.92
CA GLU A 140 -10.00 -8.87 25.91
C GLU A 140 -10.78 -8.00 24.91
N MET A 141 -10.09 -7.05 24.30
CA MET A 141 -10.57 -6.24 23.19
C MET A 141 -9.58 -6.30 22.02
N GLU A 142 -10.11 -6.25 20.80
CA GLU A 142 -9.32 -6.18 19.57
C GLU A 142 -8.91 -4.73 19.28
N VAL A 143 -7.66 -4.52 18.89
CA VAL A 143 -7.11 -3.21 18.54
C VAL A 143 -6.36 -3.32 17.22
N LEU A 144 -6.75 -2.51 16.24
CA LEU A 144 -5.98 -2.31 15.01
C LEU A 144 -4.83 -1.36 15.32
N LEU A 145 -3.61 -1.87 15.24
CA LEU A 145 -2.38 -1.13 15.44
C LEU A 145 -1.70 -0.88 14.09
N ALA A 146 -1.38 0.38 13.80
CA ALA A 146 -0.52 0.77 12.70
C ALA A 146 0.75 1.45 13.23
N VAL A 147 1.91 1.00 12.77
CA VAL A 147 3.21 1.53 13.17
C VAL A 147 4.05 1.77 11.94
N ALA A 148 4.74 2.90 11.86
CA ALA A 148 5.67 3.22 10.79
C ALA A 148 6.97 3.80 11.36
N GLN A 149 8.08 3.62 10.65
CA GLN A 149 9.33 4.31 10.99
C GLN A 149 9.16 5.83 10.80
N GLN A 150 9.65 6.63 11.75
CA GLN A 150 9.57 8.09 11.71
C GLN A 150 10.19 8.65 10.42
N GLN A 151 11.30 8.08 9.96
CA GLN A 151 11.97 8.53 8.73
C GLN A 151 11.09 8.34 7.49
N LEU A 152 10.31 7.25 7.40
CA LEU A 152 9.35 7.05 6.32
C LEU A 152 8.31 8.18 6.31
N ILE A 153 7.71 8.49 7.48
CA ILE A 153 6.74 9.58 7.61
C ILE A 153 7.36 10.91 7.19
N ASN A 154 8.58 11.21 7.65
CA ASN A 154 9.28 12.45 7.31
C ASN A 154 9.51 12.58 5.81
N ASN A 155 9.99 11.54 5.13
CA ASN A 155 10.23 11.57 3.69
C ASN A 155 8.94 11.78 2.88
N HIS A 156 7.83 11.19 3.33
CA HIS A 156 6.51 11.44 2.76
C HIS A 156 6.07 12.90 2.95
N VAL A 157 6.18 13.43 4.17
CA VAL A 157 5.81 14.83 4.48
C VAL A 157 6.67 15.82 3.70
N ASP A 158 7.98 15.58 3.58
CA ASP A 158 8.90 16.40 2.79
C ASP A 158 8.51 16.40 1.30
N THR A 159 8.09 15.24 0.76
CA THR A 159 7.57 15.13 -0.61
C THR A 159 6.32 16.00 -0.80
N LEU A 160 5.39 15.94 0.15
CA LEU A 160 4.16 16.74 0.12
C LEU A 160 4.46 18.25 0.16
N PHE A 161 5.38 18.68 1.02
CA PHE A 161 5.80 20.08 1.07
C PHE A 161 6.53 20.52 -0.20
N ALA A 162 7.40 19.67 -0.77
CA ALA A 162 8.06 19.94 -2.05
C ALA A 162 7.03 20.07 -3.21
N ALA A 163 5.90 19.37 -3.12
CA ALA A 163 4.77 19.50 -4.05
C ALA A 163 3.87 20.72 -3.77
N ASN A 164 4.15 21.52 -2.73
CA ASN A 164 3.30 22.61 -2.23
C ASN A 164 1.91 22.14 -1.74
N LEU A 165 1.80 20.90 -1.25
CA LEU A 165 0.61 20.37 -0.62
C LEU A 165 0.61 20.68 0.89
N GLN A 166 -0.58 20.66 1.47
CA GLN A 166 -0.85 20.81 2.90
C GLN A 166 -1.30 19.46 3.44
N PRO A 167 -0.40 18.63 3.99
CA PRO A 167 -0.78 17.35 4.59
C PRO A 167 -1.77 17.58 5.73
N THR A 168 -2.90 16.87 5.72
CA THR A 168 -3.87 16.85 6.83
C THR A 168 -3.86 15.53 7.59
N ALA A 169 -3.40 14.45 6.95
CA ALA A 169 -3.25 13.12 7.53
C ALA A 169 -2.30 12.28 6.68
N ILE A 170 -1.62 11.32 7.33
CA ILE A 170 -0.90 10.23 6.68
C ILE A 170 -1.56 8.91 7.10
N ASP A 171 -2.18 8.23 6.14
CA ASP A 171 -3.01 7.04 6.33
C ASP A 171 -2.26 5.75 5.93
N ILE A 172 -2.92 4.60 6.02
CA ILE A 172 -2.47 3.32 5.49
C ILE A 172 -3.33 2.86 4.31
N GLU A 173 -2.70 2.21 3.33
CA GLU A 173 -3.36 1.79 2.09
C GLU A 173 -4.60 0.89 2.29
N PRO A 174 -4.62 -0.10 3.20
CA PRO A 174 -5.79 -0.96 3.39
C PRO A 174 -7.05 -0.16 3.77
N LEU A 175 -6.93 0.77 4.72
CA LEU A 175 -8.06 1.59 5.14
C LEU A 175 -8.52 2.53 4.01
N ALA A 176 -7.58 3.17 3.32
CA ALA A 176 -7.91 3.97 2.15
C ALA A 176 -8.68 3.17 1.08
N ALA A 177 -8.16 2.00 0.68
CA ALA A 177 -8.84 1.15 -0.30
C ALA A 177 -10.25 0.75 0.14
N SER A 178 -10.43 0.44 1.43
CA SER A 178 -11.74 0.06 1.98
C SER A 178 -12.78 1.18 1.91
N ARG A 179 -12.39 2.43 2.17
CA ARG A 179 -13.28 3.59 2.11
C ARG A 179 -13.89 3.78 0.72
N SER A 180 -13.09 3.62 -0.34
CA SER A 180 -13.57 3.82 -1.71
C SER A 180 -14.35 2.63 -2.28
N LEU A 181 -14.04 1.41 -1.83
CA LEU A 181 -14.62 0.18 -2.38
C LEU A 181 -15.82 -0.35 -1.59
N ILE A 182 -15.80 -0.20 -0.27
CA ILE A 182 -16.77 -0.80 0.64
C ILE A 182 -17.69 0.28 1.20
N GLU A 183 -17.16 1.27 1.91
CA GLU A 183 -17.95 2.23 2.69
C GLU A 183 -18.82 3.16 1.83
N VAL A 184 -18.25 3.68 0.73
CA VAL A 184 -18.95 4.63 -0.15
C VAL A 184 -19.82 3.94 -1.21
N SER A 185 -19.72 2.62 -1.34
CA SER A 185 -20.50 1.88 -2.34
C SER A 185 -22.00 1.96 -2.02
N LYS A 186 -22.80 2.45 -2.99
CA LYS A 186 -24.25 2.66 -2.85
C LYS A 186 -25.05 1.36 -2.64
N ASN A 187 -24.47 0.23 -3.00
CA ASN A 187 -25.01 -1.12 -2.77
C ASN A 187 -24.11 -1.90 -1.78
N GLY A 188 -23.36 -1.17 -0.94
CA GLY A 188 -22.07 -1.60 -0.44
C GLY A 188 -22.07 -2.89 0.37
N ALA A 189 -21.01 -3.66 0.14
CA ALA A 189 -20.56 -4.82 0.91
C ALA A 189 -20.25 -4.50 2.40
N VAL A 190 -20.76 -3.39 2.93
CA VAL A 190 -20.65 -2.94 4.33
C VAL A 190 -21.32 -3.93 5.29
N ASN A 191 -22.13 -4.86 4.80
CA ASN A 191 -22.71 -5.94 5.61
C ASN A 191 -22.21 -7.33 5.19
N GLU A 192 -21.14 -7.38 4.39
CA GLU A 192 -20.54 -8.62 3.89
C GLU A 192 -19.15 -8.80 4.50
N THR A 193 -18.64 -10.02 4.40
CA THR A 193 -17.19 -10.26 4.58
C THR A 193 -16.53 -10.28 3.21
N VAL A 194 -15.63 -9.33 2.96
CA VAL A 194 -14.97 -9.20 1.65
C VAL A 194 -13.46 -9.12 1.80
N ALA A 195 -12.74 -9.66 0.84
CA ALA A 195 -11.30 -9.46 0.71
C ALA A 195 -11.03 -8.34 -0.30
N VAL A 196 -10.05 -7.49 -0.02
CA VAL A 196 -9.49 -6.55 -1.00
C VAL A 196 -8.06 -6.95 -1.26
N VAL A 197 -7.73 -7.21 -2.52
CA VAL A 197 -6.40 -7.55 -3.01
C VAL A 197 -5.91 -6.41 -3.89
N ASN A 198 -4.91 -5.67 -3.42
CA ASN A 198 -4.22 -4.62 -4.17
C ASN A 198 -2.92 -5.19 -4.75
N ILE A 199 -2.90 -5.49 -6.06
CA ILE A 199 -1.70 -5.97 -6.74
C ILE A 199 -0.95 -4.77 -7.33
N GLY A 200 0.03 -4.29 -6.55
CA GLY A 200 0.91 -3.21 -6.90
C GLY A 200 2.05 -3.62 -7.84
N SER A 201 3.02 -2.73 -8.00
CA SER A 201 4.23 -3.02 -8.78
C SER A 201 5.19 -3.92 -8.01
N ASN A 202 5.50 -3.59 -6.74
CA ASN A 202 6.52 -4.31 -5.98
C ASN A 202 5.97 -5.26 -4.90
N ARG A 203 4.69 -5.13 -4.53
CA ARG A 203 4.05 -6.03 -3.57
C ARG A 203 2.56 -6.20 -3.86
N THR A 204 1.98 -7.22 -3.25
CA THR A 204 0.52 -7.42 -3.21
C THR A 204 0.03 -7.35 -1.77
N ASP A 205 -0.94 -6.46 -1.52
CA ASP A 205 -1.55 -6.29 -0.21
C ASP A 205 -2.93 -6.97 -0.18
N LEU A 206 -3.19 -7.76 0.87
CA LEU A 206 -4.49 -8.42 1.10
C LEU A 206 -5.05 -7.99 2.46
N GLY A 207 -6.26 -7.47 2.45
CA GLY A 207 -7.02 -7.19 3.67
C GLY A 207 -8.38 -7.87 3.62
N ILE A 208 -8.84 -8.43 4.75
CA ILE A 208 -10.20 -8.94 4.90
C ILE A 208 -10.99 -8.00 5.81
N TYR A 209 -12.17 -7.64 5.33
CA TYR A 209 -13.06 -6.66 5.91
C TYR A 209 -14.35 -7.36 6.29
N GLU A 210 -14.74 -7.23 7.56
CA GLU A 210 -16.02 -7.71 8.05
C GLU A 210 -16.89 -6.51 8.36
N ASN A 211 -18.00 -6.39 7.66
CA ASN A 211 -18.91 -5.25 7.77
C ASN A 211 -18.20 -3.90 7.57
N GLY A 212 -17.29 -3.82 6.60
CA GLY A 212 -16.46 -2.64 6.35
C GLY A 212 -15.30 -2.42 7.33
N ILE A 213 -15.16 -3.22 8.39
CA ILE A 213 -14.06 -3.11 9.37
C ILE A 213 -12.91 -4.02 8.95
N LEU A 214 -11.69 -3.49 8.86
CA LEU A 214 -10.48 -4.29 8.61
C LEU A 214 -10.20 -5.22 9.80
N THR A 215 -10.41 -6.52 9.63
CA THR A 215 -10.25 -7.52 10.69
C THR A 215 -9.02 -8.40 10.50
N PHE A 216 -8.54 -8.52 9.26
CA PHE A 216 -7.34 -9.28 8.95
C PHE A 216 -6.51 -8.55 7.89
N PRO A 217 -5.57 -7.69 8.32
CA PRO A 217 -4.49 -7.23 7.46
C PRO A 217 -3.49 -8.39 7.28
N SER A 218 -3.49 -9.02 6.10
CA SER A 218 -2.50 -10.05 5.78
C SER A 218 -1.10 -9.41 5.70
N PRO A 219 -0.03 -10.13 6.10
CA PRO A 219 1.31 -9.76 5.67
C PRO A 219 1.36 -9.57 4.14
N PRO A 220 2.14 -8.59 3.65
CA PRO A 220 2.29 -8.37 2.22
C PRO A 220 2.87 -9.60 1.50
N LEU A 221 2.37 -9.87 0.31
CA LEU A 221 2.77 -10.97 -0.55
C LEU A 221 3.90 -10.52 -1.50
N GLY A 222 4.84 -11.43 -1.77
CA GLY A 222 6.05 -11.14 -2.56
C GLY A 222 5.84 -11.18 -4.06
N VAL A 223 4.68 -11.69 -4.51
CA VAL A 223 4.31 -11.76 -5.93
C VAL A 223 3.54 -10.50 -6.33
N ALA A 224 4.11 -9.72 -7.24
CA ALA A 224 3.57 -8.44 -7.69
C ALA A 224 3.91 -8.15 -9.16
N GLY A 225 3.52 -6.98 -9.65
CA GLY A 225 3.69 -6.56 -11.05
C GLY A 225 5.12 -6.67 -11.60
N VAL A 226 6.14 -6.47 -10.76
CA VAL A 226 7.56 -6.54 -11.14
C VAL A 226 8.00 -7.97 -11.47
N ASN A 227 7.41 -8.98 -10.82
CA ASN A 227 7.69 -10.39 -11.12
C ASN A 227 7.27 -10.71 -12.57
N PHE A 228 6.08 -10.28 -12.98
CA PHE A 228 5.61 -10.42 -14.37
C PHE A 228 6.55 -9.74 -15.36
N THR A 229 6.96 -8.51 -15.05
CA THR A 229 7.86 -7.74 -15.91
C THR A 229 9.23 -8.42 -16.06
N ARG A 230 9.78 -8.96 -14.96
CA ARG A 230 11.05 -9.69 -14.98
C ARG A 230 10.97 -10.95 -15.83
N GLU A 231 9.94 -11.77 -15.66
CA GLU A 231 9.80 -13.00 -16.46
C GLU A 231 9.67 -12.69 -17.96
N ILE A 232 8.93 -11.64 -18.32
CA ILE A 232 8.84 -11.17 -19.72
C ILE A 232 10.21 -10.71 -20.23
N ALA A 233 10.95 -9.95 -19.42
CA ALA A 233 12.29 -9.46 -19.78
C ALA A 233 13.25 -10.62 -20.06
N GLU A 234 13.28 -11.62 -19.19
CA GLU A 234 14.14 -12.80 -19.31
C GLU A 234 13.73 -13.68 -20.50
N ALA A 235 12.44 -14.00 -20.64
CA ALA A 235 11.94 -14.86 -21.70
C ALA A 235 12.10 -14.24 -23.11
N MET A 236 12.02 -12.92 -23.22
CA MET A 236 12.06 -12.20 -24.50
C MET A 236 13.37 -11.46 -24.77
N GLY A 237 14.33 -11.51 -23.84
CA GLY A 237 15.61 -10.79 -23.94
C GLY A 237 15.45 -9.26 -24.01
N GLN A 238 14.48 -8.72 -23.29
CA GLN A 238 14.15 -7.29 -23.26
C GLN A 238 14.75 -6.59 -22.03
N THR A 239 14.90 -5.26 -22.07
CA THR A 239 15.14 -4.49 -20.84
C THR A 239 13.89 -4.48 -19.96
N ILE A 240 14.03 -4.16 -18.67
CA ILE A 240 12.88 -4.07 -17.74
C ILE A 240 11.84 -3.04 -18.24
N GLU A 241 12.30 -1.92 -18.77
CA GLU A 241 11.42 -0.86 -19.30
C GLU A 241 10.65 -1.33 -20.53
N GLN A 242 11.31 -2.05 -21.44
CA GLN A 242 10.68 -2.64 -22.62
C GLN A 242 9.69 -3.73 -22.22
N ALA A 243 10.06 -4.60 -21.28
CA ALA A 243 9.20 -5.65 -20.77
C ALA A 243 7.96 -5.10 -20.07
N GLU A 244 8.07 -3.95 -19.37
CA GLU A 244 6.92 -3.30 -18.74
C GLU A 244 5.92 -2.79 -19.79
N ILE A 245 6.42 -2.25 -20.92
CA ILE A 245 5.57 -1.86 -22.05
C ILE A 245 4.92 -3.09 -22.65
N THR A 246 5.71 -4.13 -22.95
CA THR A 246 5.22 -5.42 -23.48
C THR A 246 4.15 -6.04 -22.57
N LYS A 247 4.35 -6.01 -21.25
CA LYS A 247 3.37 -6.48 -20.26
C LYS A 247 2.05 -5.72 -20.39
N ARG A 248 2.08 -4.39 -20.45
CA ARG A 248 0.87 -3.56 -20.54
C ARG A 248 0.12 -3.76 -21.85
N GLU A 249 0.83 -4.04 -22.93
CA GLU A 249 0.23 -4.20 -24.26
C GLU A 249 -0.30 -5.63 -24.51
N TYR A 250 0.42 -6.66 -24.04
CA TYR A 250 0.18 -8.04 -24.48
C TYR A 250 -0.12 -9.02 -23.34
N ALA A 251 0.09 -8.67 -22.06
CA ALA A 251 -0.20 -9.62 -20.98
C ALA A 251 -1.71 -9.83 -20.85
N ALA A 252 -2.14 -11.08 -20.95
CA ALA A 252 -3.50 -11.52 -20.74
C ALA A 252 -3.48 -12.97 -20.26
N VAL A 253 -4.41 -13.32 -19.37
CA VAL A 253 -4.50 -14.71 -18.89
C VAL A 253 -5.22 -15.57 -19.92
N ASN A 254 -4.60 -16.68 -20.33
CA ASN A 254 -5.23 -17.72 -21.14
C ASN A 254 -5.80 -18.82 -20.23
N LEU A 255 -7.12 -18.77 -19.99
CA LEU A 255 -7.82 -19.68 -19.08
C LEU A 255 -7.78 -21.15 -19.54
N ASP A 256 -7.83 -21.40 -20.84
CA ASP A 256 -7.83 -22.75 -21.42
C ASP A 256 -6.44 -23.40 -21.24
N ALA A 257 -5.37 -22.65 -21.53
CA ALA A 257 -4.00 -23.14 -21.37
C ALA A 257 -3.64 -23.40 -19.89
N MET A 258 -4.13 -22.56 -18.96
CA MET A 258 -3.99 -22.80 -17.52
C MET A 258 -4.70 -24.08 -17.05
N GLN A 259 -5.79 -24.48 -17.73
CA GLN A 259 -6.53 -25.69 -17.37
C GLN A 259 -5.77 -26.96 -17.79
N THR A 260 -5.14 -26.97 -18.97
CA THR A 260 -4.33 -28.10 -19.42
C THR A 260 -3.12 -28.37 -18.53
N ALA A 261 -2.47 -27.32 -18.02
CA ALA A 261 -1.31 -27.47 -17.12
C ALA A 261 -1.68 -28.12 -15.77
N ALA A 262 -2.88 -27.86 -15.23
CA ALA A 262 -3.35 -28.48 -14.00
C ALA A 262 -3.68 -29.97 -14.15
N VAL A 263 -4.11 -30.39 -15.36
CA VAL A 263 -4.45 -31.80 -15.66
C VAL A 263 -3.19 -32.64 -15.88
N ASP A 264 -2.14 -32.10 -16.50
CA ASP A 264 -0.87 -32.83 -16.68
C ASP A 264 -0.14 -33.10 -15.35
N ASN A 265 -0.26 -32.19 -14.37
CA ASN A 265 0.29 -32.39 -13.03
C ASN A 265 -0.45 -33.45 -12.19
N THR A 266 -1.65 -33.89 -12.60
CA THR A 266 -2.39 -34.97 -11.92
C THR A 266 -2.09 -36.35 -12.48
N ILE A 267 -1.32 -36.47 -13.58
CA ILE A 267 -1.02 -37.76 -14.24
C ILE A 267 0.31 -38.40 -13.74
N TYR A 268 1.12 -37.69 -12.95
CA TYR A 268 2.38 -38.23 -12.37
C TYR A 268 2.26 -38.69 -10.90
N ALA A 269 1.03 -38.86 -10.39
CA ALA A 269 0.77 -39.40 -9.06
C ALA A 269 0.16 -40.81 -9.09
N ASP A 270 0.54 -41.66 -10.05
CA ASP A 270 0.22 -43.10 -9.97
C ASP A 270 1.18 -43.96 -10.80
N THR A 271 2.36 -44.25 -10.26
CA THR A 271 3.11 -45.45 -10.63
C THR A 271 3.99 -45.92 -9.48
N THR A 272 3.50 -46.86 -8.68
CA THR A 272 4.32 -47.95 -8.10
C THR A 272 3.47 -49.22 -7.93
N ASP A 273 3.77 -50.18 -8.81
CA ASP A 273 3.65 -51.65 -8.74
C ASP A 273 2.68 -52.34 -7.75
N ASP A 274 1.63 -52.92 -8.34
CA ASP A 274 1.39 -54.37 -8.51
C ASP A 274 1.68 -55.36 -7.34
N GLN A 275 0.60 -55.80 -6.68
CA GLN A 275 0.25 -57.23 -6.50
C GLN A 275 -1.15 -57.38 -5.86
N PRO A 276 -2.01 -58.29 -6.34
CA PRO A 276 -3.34 -58.50 -5.77
C PRO A 276 -3.32 -59.56 -4.64
N PRO A 277 -4.04 -59.38 -3.52
CA PRO A 277 -4.31 -60.50 -2.63
C PRO A 277 -5.60 -61.21 -3.05
N SER A 278 -5.46 -62.53 -3.16
CA SER A 278 -6.48 -63.56 -3.31
C SER A 278 -7.65 -63.46 -2.31
N GLU A 279 -8.86 -63.80 -2.77
CA GLU A 279 -9.99 -64.13 -1.89
C GLU A 279 -9.70 -65.29 -0.93
N PRO A 280 -10.46 -65.41 0.17
CA PRO A 280 -11.59 -66.35 0.09
C PRO A 280 -12.90 -65.92 0.80
N SER A 281 -14.00 -66.17 0.10
CA SER A 281 -15.25 -66.82 0.55
C SER A 281 -16.11 -66.30 1.73
N SER A 282 -17.37 -66.03 1.36
CA SER A 282 -18.63 -66.43 2.00
C SER A 282 -19.07 -65.80 3.33
N PHE A 283 -20.15 -65.00 3.29
CA PHE A 283 -21.46 -65.45 3.81
C PHE A 283 -22.61 -64.54 3.32
N ASP A 284 -23.72 -65.19 2.94
CA ASP A 284 -25.03 -64.63 2.59
C ASP A 284 -25.68 -63.87 3.75
N THR A 285 -26.48 -62.83 3.46
CA THR A 285 -27.95 -62.82 3.70
C THR A 285 -28.64 -61.47 3.39
N ALA A 286 -29.52 -61.52 2.39
CA ALA A 286 -30.90 -60.98 2.35
C ALA A 286 -31.23 -59.46 2.38
N PHE A 287 -31.76 -58.98 1.25
CA PHE A 287 -33.08 -58.32 1.03
C PHE A 287 -33.96 -58.09 2.29
N SER A 288 -34.74 -57.01 2.52
CA SER A 288 -35.40 -55.96 1.70
C SER A 288 -36.04 -54.88 2.63
N PRO A 289 -36.91 -53.92 2.21
CA PRO A 289 -36.87 -52.52 2.66
C PRO A 289 -38.10 -52.08 3.51
N GLY A 290 -38.09 -50.83 4.01
CA GLY A 290 -39.28 -50.23 4.63
C GLY A 290 -39.12 -48.77 5.04
N SER A 291 -39.60 -47.86 4.19
CA SER A 291 -40.18 -46.57 4.62
C SER A 291 -41.57 -46.85 5.24
N PRO A 292 -42.09 -46.03 6.17
CA PRO A 292 -42.88 -44.87 5.76
C PRO A 292 -42.76 -43.66 6.72
N PHE A 293 -42.99 -42.45 6.23
CA PHE A 293 -44.18 -41.65 6.58
C PHE A 293 -44.12 -40.27 5.93
N ALA A 294 -45.13 -40.01 5.11
CA ALA A 294 -45.52 -38.69 4.62
C ALA A 294 -46.58 -38.12 5.57
N SER A 295 -46.61 -36.79 5.71
CA SER A 295 -47.84 -36.06 6.02
C SER A 295 -47.79 -34.67 5.40
N SER A 296 -48.60 -34.53 4.35
CA SER A 296 -49.14 -33.31 3.76
C SER A 296 -50.03 -32.53 4.73
N PHE A 297 -50.04 -31.19 4.68
CA PHE A 297 -51.25 -30.38 4.91
C PHE A 297 -51.11 -28.99 4.25
N ASP A 298 -52.15 -28.62 3.49
CA ASP A 298 -52.33 -27.38 2.70
C ASP A 298 -53.13 -26.30 3.46
N LEU A 299 -52.79 -25.03 3.16
CA LEU A 299 -53.58 -23.78 2.97
C LEU A 299 -54.76 -23.40 3.90
N ASP A 300 -54.68 -22.21 4.56
CA ASP A 300 -55.44 -20.97 4.25
C ASP A 300 -55.29 -19.84 5.34
N GLU A 301 -54.94 -18.62 4.88
CA GLU A 301 -55.17 -17.21 5.34
C GLU A 301 -55.50 -16.76 6.80
N PRO A 302 -55.46 -15.44 7.17
CA PRO A 302 -54.90 -14.24 6.52
C PRO A 302 -53.98 -13.37 7.42
N ALA A 303 -53.33 -12.36 6.82
CA ALA A 303 -52.49 -11.34 7.45
C ALA A 303 -53.26 -10.32 8.32
N PRO A 304 -52.65 -9.81 9.40
CA PRO A 304 -53.07 -8.55 10.01
C PRO A 304 -52.16 -7.39 9.60
N SER A 305 -52.78 -6.34 9.04
CA SER A 305 -52.24 -5.01 8.81
C SER A 305 -52.23 -4.16 10.09
N ALA A 306 -51.11 -3.50 10.41
CA ALA A 306 -50.98 -2.15 11.02
C ALA A 306 -49.56 -1.94 11.60
N PRO A 307 -49.13 -0.69 11.88
CA PRO A 307 -49.14 0.51 11.06
C PRO A 307 -47.70 1.07 10.87
N ALA A 308 -47.56 2.02 9.95
CA ALA A 308 -46.32 2.75 9.72
C ALA A 308 -45.86 3.51 10.98
N SER A 309 -44.67 3.21 11.47
CA SER A 309 -43.90 4.04 12.39
C SER A 309 -42.64 4.53 11.68
N GLU A 310 -42.47 5.85 11.67
CA GLU A 310 -41.33 6.59 11.14
C GLU A 310 -39.98 5.99 11.59
N PRO A 311 -38.96 5.90 10.72
CA PRO A 311 -37.64 5.48 11.17
C PRO A 311 -37.06 6.61 12.03
N THR A 312 -37.07 6.38 13.34
CA THR A 312 -36.30 7.19 14.28
C THR A 312 -34.82 6.97 13.95
N ALA A 313 -34.11 8.05 13.67
CA ALA A 313 -32.69 8.04 13.35
C ALA A 313 -31.90 7.28 14.42
N MET A 314 -31.46 6.06 14.10
CA MET A 314 -30.39 5.41 14.82
C MET A 314 -29.08 6.04 14.39
N ASN A 315 -28.35 6.58 15.36
CA ASN A 315 -26.99 7.07 15.19
C ASN A 315 -26.11 5.94 14.62
N SER A 316 -25.73 6.06 13.35
CA SER A 316 -24.67 5.25 12.75
C SER A 316 -23.34 5.69 13.34
N PHE A 317 -22.79 4.90 14.25
CA PHE A 317 -21.37 4.94 14.57
C PHE A 317 -20.65 4.13 13.50
N THR A 318 -19.86 4.81 12.68
CA THR A 318 -19.05 4.27 11.58
C THR A 318 -17.63 4.03 12.11
N ASN A 319 -17.39 2.83 12.64
CA ASN A 319 -16.13 2.44 13.31
C ASN A 319 -14.89 2.32 12.39
N THR A 320 -14.96 2.72 11.12
CA THR A 320 -13.83 2.61 10.16
C THR A 320 -13.25 3.99 9.77
N ILE A 321 -13.94 5.07 10.07
CA ILE A 321 -13.58 6.39 9.53
C ILE A 321 -12.39 6.99 10.29
N ASP A 322 -12.29 6.70 11.58
CA ASP A 322 -11.18 7.10 12.45
C ASP A 322 -10.15 5.97 12.67
N GLY A 323 -9.89 5.11 11.67
CA GLY A 323 -8.76 4.19 11.75
C GLY A 323 -7.41 4.92 11.89
N PRO A 324 -6.35 4.23 12.35
CA PRO A 324 -5.11 4.86 12.76
C PRO A 324 -4.45 5.70 11.66
N VAL A 325 -3.98 6.90 12.03
CA VAL A 325 -3.28 7.86 11.18
C VAL A 325 -2.06 8.42 11.87
N PHE A 326 -0.99 8.59 11.11
CA PHE A 326 0.23 9.16 11.63
C PHE A 326 0.08 10.69 11.72
N ASP A 327 0.21 11.22 12.94
CA ASP A 327 0.21 12.67 13.19
C ASP A 327 1.35 13.36 12.45
N THR A 328 1.06 14.52 11.85
CA THR A 328 2.01 15.29 11.04
C THR A 328 2.75 16.37 11.84
N GLU A 329 2.65 16.40 13.17
CA GLU A 329 3.29 17.44 13.99
C GLU A 329 4.81 17.27 14.05
N VAL A 330 5.49 17.85 13.06
CA VAL A 330 6.93 18.10 13.11
C VAL A 330 7.17 19.27 14.05
N SER A 331 7.88 19.02 15.17
CA SER A 331 8.31 20.07 16.09
C SER A 331 9.25 21.05 15.38
N LEU A 332 8.72 22.20 14.97
CA LEU A 332 9.50 23.33 14.44
C LEU A 332 10.19 24.06 15.61
N SER A 333 11.19 23.44 16.22
CA SER A 333 12.12 24.13 17.12
C SER A 333 13.53 24.14 16.51
N GLY A 334 13.73 25.03 15.53
CA GLY A 334 15.04 25.46 15.03
C GLY A 334 15.27 26.93 15.38
N PRO A 335 16.52 27.37 15.60
CA PRO A 335 16.84 28.62 16.27
C PRO A 335 16.46 29.84 15.41
N SER A 336 15.83 30.82 16.06
CA SER A 336 15.54 32.13 15.47
C SER A 336 16.83 32.84 15.08
N PHE A 337 17.01 33.07 13.78
CA PHE A 337 18.00 34.01 13.27
C PHE A 337 17.55 35.44 13.61
N ASP A 338 18.31 36.08 14.50
CA ASP A 338 18.19 37.48 14.87
C ASP A 338 18.91 38.35 13.83
N LEU A 339 18.14 39.15 13.07
CA LEU A 339 18.67 40.20 12.20
C LEU A 339 18.69 41.52 12.99
N GLY A 340 19.87 41.83 13.54
CA GLY A 340 20.12 43.09 14.23
C GLY A 340 19.92 44.32 13.34
N GLY A 341 19.34 45.37 13.92
CA GLY A 341 19.19 46.67 13.26
C GLY A 341 18.53 47.77 14.12
N PHE A 342 19.34 48.40 14.97
CA PHE A 342 19.32 49.81 15.44
C PHE A 342 18.03 50.48 15.97
N GLY A 343 18.10 50.99 17.22
CA GLY A 343 17.37 52.19 17.69
C GLY A 343 16.90 52.19 19.15
N GLU A 344 17.70 52.77 20.05
CA GLU A 344 17.43 53.15 21.47
C GLU A 344 16.31 54.21 21.67
N PRO A 345 15.93 54.65 22.92
CA PRO A 345 15.90 53.99 24.24
C PRO A 345 14.64 54.31 25.13
N SER A 346 14.64 53.70 26.33
CA SER A 346 14.04 54.15 27.62
C SER A 346 12.61 53.70 28.02
N GLN A 347 12.48 52.92 29.11
CA GLN A 347 12.15 53.39 30.47
C GLN A 347 11.96 52.25 31.50
N SER A 348 12.79 52.33 32.56
CA SER A 348 12.64 51.98 33.98
C SER A 348 11.47 51.15 34.56
N GLY A 349 11.84 50.04 35.22
CA GLY A 349 11.59 49.76 36.67
C GLY A 349 10.59 48.63 37.03
N PRO A 350 10.62 48.06 38.26
CA PRO A 350 11.70 47.93 39.24
C PRO A 350 12.06 46.46 39.58
N SER A 351 13.29 46.27 40.07
CA SER A 351 13.88 45.02 40.56
C SER A 351 13.45 44.70 42.00
N PHE A 352 13.15 43.43 42.27
CA PHE A 352 13.13 42.84 43.61
C PHE A 352 14.25 41.80 43.70
N ASP A 353 15.14 42.00 44.66
CA ASP A 353 16.23 41.12 45.11
C ASP A 353 15.76 40.41 46.39
N LEU A 354 16.09 39.11 46.55
CA LEU A 354 16.27 38.42 47.84
C LEU A 354 16.74 36.96 47.61
N GLY A 355 18.05 36.75 47.70
CA GLY A 355 18.66 35.71 48.56
C GLY A 355 18.76 34.25 48.07
N ASP A 356 19.99 33.82 47.81
CA ASP A 356 20.39 32.40 47.81
C ASP A 356 20.30 31.75 49.20
N PRO A 357 20.05 30.42 49.25
CA PRO A 357 20.74 29.59 50.23
C PRO A 357 21.43 28.36 49.62
N GLN A 358 22.58 28.05 50.25
CA GLN A 358 23.55 26.98 50.02
C GLN A 358 23.02 25.52 50.09
N PRO A 359 23.83 24.54 49.63
CA PRO A 359 23.42 23.15 49.41
C PRO A 359 23.44 22.31 50.69
N GLN A 360 22.53 21.33 50.77
CA GLN A 360 22.55 20.28 51.81
C GLN A 360 22.82 18.90 51.21
N THR A 361 23.73 18.20 51.87
CA THR A 361 24.21 16.84 51.64
C THR A 361 23.32 15.81 52.35
N GLY A 362 23.15 14.63 51.73
CA GLY A 362 22.47 13.46 52.31
C GLY A 362 22.51 12.25 51.34
N PRO A 363 22.39 11.01 51.83
CA PRO A 363 23.52 10.08 51.80
C PRO A 363 23.49 8.99 50.72
N SER A 364 24.70 8.48 50.44
CA SER A 364 25.05 7.38 49.54
C SER A 364 24.53 6.02 50.02
N PHE A 365 23.92 5.27 49.11
CA PHE A 365 23.61 3.85 49.26
C PHE A 365 24.65 3.00 48.52
N ASP A 366 25.27 2.10 49.27
CA ASP A 366 26.27 1.12 48.86
C ASP A 366 25.57 -0.24 48.67
N LEU A 367 25.77 -0.89 47.52
CA LEU A 367 25.28 -2.23 47.22
C LEU A 367 26.46 -3.04 46.65
N GLY A 368 26.80 -4.10 47.39
CA GLY A 368 27.99 -4.91 47.20
C GLY A 368 27.99 -5.82 45.98
N GLU A 369 29.20 -6.31 45.69
CA GLU A 369 29.52 -7.34 44.71
C GLU A 369 29.02 -8.73 45.15
N PRO A 370 28.88 -9.66 44.19
CA PRO A 370 29.73 -10.86 44.30
C PRO A 370 30.32 -11.41 42.98
N GLU A 371 31.51 -11.97 43.17
CA GLU A 371 32.40 -12.90 42.45
C GLU A 371 32.13 -13.50 41.04
N PRO A 372 33.21 -13.88 40.30
CA PRO A 372 33.15 -14.49 38.96
C PRO A 372 33.20 -16.03 38.98
N ALA A 373 32.61 -16.66 37.96
CA ALA A 373 32.77 -18.09 37.69
C ALA A 373 33.24 -18.34 36.24
N ALA A 374 34.21 -19.25 36.12
CA ALA A 374 34.91 -19.68 34.91
C ALA A 374 34.15 -20.75 34.09
N SER A 375 34.40 -20.85 32.77
CA SER A 375 35.03 -22.02 32.12
C SER A 375 35.00 -21.97 30.58
N ALA A 376 36.13 -22.33 29.97
CA ALA A 376 36.37 -22.64 28.55
C ALA A 376 35.54 -23.86 28.05
N ALA A 377 35.39 -24.24 26.77
CA ALA A 377 36.20 -24.15 25.52
C ALA A 377 35.26 -24.56 24.31
N PRO A 378 35.71 -24.82 23.05
CA PRO A 378 37.06 -24.71 22.47
C PRO A 378 37.16 -23.98 21.11
N SER A 379 38.43 -23.73 20.78
CA SER A 379 39.04 -23.17 19.58
C SER A 379 39.21 -24.17 18.42
N PHE A 380 39.17 -23.63 17.20
CA PHE A 380 39.66 -24.20 15.92
C PHE A 380 39.77 -23.01 14.93
N ASP A 381 40.70 -22.82 14.00
CA ASP A 381 42.12 -23.13 13.78
C ASP A 381 42.55 -22.32 12.51
N LEU A 382 43.80 -21.82 12.46
CA LEU A 382 44.66 -21.34 11.33
C LEU A 382 44.04 -20.52 10.16
N GLY A 383 44.64 -19.44 9.61
CA GLY A 383 45.99 -18.88 9.66
C GLY A 383 46.31 -18.11 8.36
N GLY A 384 47.20 -17.12 8.43
CA GLY A 384 47.90 -16.45 7.30
C GLY A 384 47.18 -15.24 6.68
N GLY A 385 47.81 -14.12 6.35
CA GLY A 385 49.21 -13.68 6.40
C GLY A 385 49.33 -12.24 5.85
N ASP A 386 50.39 -11.56 6.28
CA ASP A 386 51.07 -10.34 5.78
C ASP A 386 50.30 -9.24 5.01
N ALA A 387 50.43 -8.02 5.54
CA ALA A 387 50.28 -6.76 4.80
C ALA A 387 51.45 -5.82 5.13
N PRO A 388 52.14 -5.22 4.14
CA PRO A 388 53.08 -4.14 4.40
C PRO A 388 52.50 -2.76 4.05
N ALA A 389 52.65 -1.88 5.04
CA ALA A 389 53.10 -0.49 5.00
C ALA A 389 52.81 0.40 3.77
N SER A 390 52.09 1.50 4.05
CA SER A 390 52.09 2.77 3.31
C SER A 390 53.44 3.50 3.42
N PRO A 391 53.81 4.34 2.43
CA PRO A 391 54.74 5.44 2.66
C PRO A 391 54.00 6.78 2.71
N ALA A 392 54.48 7.61 3.64
CA ALA A 392 54.25 9.05 3.72
C ALA A 392 55.17 9.82 2.75
N PHE A 393 55.14 11.15 2.86
CA PHE A 393 55.93 12.21 2.20
C PHE A 393 55.23 12.88 1.01
N ASP A 394 55.25 14.20 0.80
CA ASP A 394 55.48 15.41 1.62
C ASP A 394 55.34 16.61 0.63
N LEU A 395 55.17 17.81 1.18
CA LEU A 395 55.44 19.15 0.61
C LEU A 395 54.34 19.93 -0.15
N ASP A 396 54.21 21.15 0.38
CA ASP A 396 53.60 22.38 -0.11
C ASP A 396 54.07 22.82 -1.50
N ASP A 397 53.21 23.52 -2.24
CA ASP A 397 53.57 24.80 -2.86
C ASP A 397 52.31 25.57 -3.34
N ASP A 398 52.25 26.84 -2.94
CA ASP A 398 51.25 27.85 -3.31
C ASP A 398 51.37 28.27 -4.78
N VAL A 399 50.26 28.26 -5.55
CA VAL A 399 50.07 29.22 -6.66
C VAL A 399 48.59 29.63 -6.79
N GLU A 400 48.39 30.90 -6.51
CA GLU A 400 47.20 31.73 -6.71
C GLU A 400 46.87 31.88 -8.21
N THR A 401 45.67 31.51 -8.67
CA THR A 401 45.07 32.09 -9.89
C THR A 401 43.56 32.21 -9.77
N LYS A 402 43.08 33.41 -10.15
CA LYS A 402 41.70 33.90 -10.09
C LYS A 402 40.77 33.17 -11.06
N GLU A 403 39.57 32.87 -10.59
CA GLU A 403 38.41 32.45 -11.35
C GLU A 403 37.77 33.67 -12.07
N GLU A 404 37.55 33.57 -13.38
CA GLU A 404 36.61 34.39 -14.14
C GLU A 404 35.63 33.43 -14.85
N GLU A 405 34.33 33.62 -14.60
CA GLU A 405 33.21 32.98 -15.30
C GLU A 405 33.20 33.31 -16.79
N PRO A 406 32.75 32.39 -17.67
CA PRO A 406 32.15 32.78 -18.94
C PRO A 406 30.62 32.66 -18.92
N ALA A 407 30.00 33.79 -19.27
CA ALA A 407 28.58 34.00 -19.46
C ALA A 407 27.94 33.14 -20.57
N ALA A 408 26.65 32.87 -20.39
CA ALA A 408 25.76 32.19 -21.32
C ALA A 408 25.59 32.94 -22.67
N PRO A 409 25.42 32.23 -23.80
CA PRO A 409 25.06 32.86 -25.06
C PRO A 409 23.55 33.14 -25.15
N SER A 410 23.23 34.39 -25.42
CA SER A 410 21.90 34.91 -25.77
C SER A 410 21.46 34.45 -27.16
N PHE A 411 20.24 33.91 -27.24
CA PHE A 411 19.51 33.61 -28.46
C PHE A 411 18.97 34.92 -29.09
N ASP A 412 19.25 35.16 -30.36
CA ASP A 412 18.67 36.26 -31.16
C ASP A 412 17.83 35.67 -32.31
N LEU A 413 16.66 36.26 -32.52
CA LEU A 413 15.58 35.78 -33.39
C LEU A 413 15.17 36.95 -34.30
N THR A 414 15.68 36.99 -35.54
CA THR A 414 15.01 37.59 -36.71
C THR A 414 15.77 37.16 -37.97
N ASP A 415 15.12 36.51 -38.94
CA ASP A 415 14.49 37.18 -40.09
C ASP A 415 13.90 36.13 -41.05
N ALA A 416 12.82 36.52 -41.72
CA ALA A 416 12.07 35.73 -42.68
C ALA A 416 12.70 35.83 -44.10
N GLY A 417 12.62 34.74 -44.86
CA GLY A 417 13.02 34.76 -46.27
C GLY A 417 12.67 33.47 -47.00
N THR A 418 11.62 33.54 -47.79
CA THR A 418 11.20 32.59 -48.82
C THR A 418 12.30 32.30 -49.85
N GLU A 419 12.48 31.06 -50.27
CA GLU A 419 12.41 30.62 -51.69
C GLU A 419 12.75 29.12 -51.86
N THR A 420 12.27 28.61 -52.98
CA THR A 420 12.16 27.22 -53.44
C THR A 420 13.46 26.60 -53.97
N ASP A 421 13.54 25.27 -53.91
CA ASP A 421 13.79 24.36 -55.06
C ASP A 421 14.98 23.37 -55.00
N HIS A 422 14.66 22.15 -55.46
CA HIS A 422 15.47 21.01 -55.93
C HIS A 422 16.72 20.50 -55.19
N GLY A 423 16.54 19.35 -54.52
CA GLY A 423 17.13 18.06 -54.90
C GLY A 423 18.65 17.87 -54.89
N GLN A 424 19.15 17.12 -53.91
CA GLN A 424 20.24 16.15 -54.10
C GLN A 424 20.36 15.20 -52.90
N GLU A 425 20.26 13.91 -53.20
CA GLU A 425 20.54 12.79 -52.29
C GLU A 425 22.03 12.78 -51.90
N ALA A 426 22.29 12.59 -50.62
CA ALA A 426 23.60 12.19 -50.10
C ALA A 426 23.41 11.27 -48.89
N GLU A 427 23.76 9.99 -49.03
CA GLU A 427 24.08 9.12 -47.89
C GLU A 427 25.30 9.67 -47.11
N PRO A 428 25.42 9.32 -45.82
CA PRO A 428 26.39 8.27 -45.52
C PRO A 428 25.92 7.26 -44.46
N ALA A 429 26.37 6.02 -44.64
CA ALA A 429 26.25 4.92 -43.71
C ALA A 429 27.11 5.10 -42.45
N ALA A 430 26.55 4.77 -41.27
CA ALA A 430 27.30 4.29 -40.12
C ALA A 430 26.48 3.23 -39.36
N LYS A 431 27.05 2.03 -39.36
CA LYS A 431 26.51 0.72 -38.98
C LYS A 431 26.46 0.58 -37.45
N ALA A 432 25.26 0.59 -36.86
CA ALA A 432 25.06 0.12 -35.49
C ALA A 432 25.03 -1.42 -35.49
N ALA A 433 25.88 -2.04 -34.67
CA ALA A 433 25.96 -3.48 -34.53
C ALA A 433 24.68 -4.02 -33.89
N ALA A 434 23.94 -4.84 -34.64
CA ALA A 434 22.79 -5.58 -34.14
C ALA A 434 23.27 -6.66 -33.16
N ALA A 435 22.74 -6.62 -31.94
CA ALA A 435 22.80 -7.75 -31.01
C ALA A 435 22.13 -8.98 -31.66
N PRO A 436 22.61 -10.21 -31.37
CA PRO A 436 22.04 -11.41 -31.98
C PRO A 436 20.59 -11.58 -31.56
N ALA A 437 19.69 -11.67 -32.55
CA ALA A 437 18.29 -11.97 -32.34
C ALA A 437 18.14 -13.33 -31.66
N ALA A 438 17.46 -13.33 -30.50
CA ALA A 438 17.06 -14.53 -29.80
C ALA A 438 16.21 -15.44 -30.72
N PRO A 439 16.25 -16.76 -30.55
CA PRO A 439 15.53 -17.70 -31.41
C PRO A 439 14.02 -17.46 -31.28
N VAL A 440 13.37 -17.19 -32.42
CA VAL A 440 11.92 -16.98 -32.49
C VAL A 440 11.23 -18.32 -32.25
N VAL A 441 10.65 -18.50 -31.05
CA VAL A 441 9.76 -19.62 -30.73
C VAL A 441 8.44 -19.41 -31.51
N PRO A 442 7.87 -20.43 -32.18
CA PRO A 442 6.63 -20.25 -32.93
C PRO A 442 5.46 -19.94 -31.98
N GLY A 443 4.86 -18.76 -32.09
CA GLY A 443 3.72 -18.30 -31.30
C GLY A 443 3.46 -16.80 -31.51
N SER A 444 2.25 -16.31 -31.20
CA SER A 444 2.02 -14.86 -31.20
C SER A 444 2.77 -14.19 -30.04
N THR A 445 3.04 -12.88 -30.11
CA THR A 445 3.66 -12.14 -29.00
C THR A 445 2.90 -12.33 -27.68
N GLN A 446 1.56 -12.33 -27.76
CA GLN A 446 0.70 -12.57 -26.60
C GLN A 446 0.88 -13.98 -26.03
N ASP A 447 1.05 -15.01 -26.88
CA ASP A 447 1.32 -16.37 -26.40
C ASP A 447 2.67 -16.47 -25.70
N GLN A 448 3.71 -15.84 -26.26
CA GLN A 448 5.04 -15.80 -25.64
C GLN A 448 5.01 -15.10 -24.27
N VAL A 449 4.31 -13.96 -24.18
CA VAL A 449 4.12 -13.23 -22.92
C VAL A 449 3.35 -14.07 -21.91
N PHE A 450 2.26 -14.71 -22.33
CA PHE A 450 1.48 -15.59 -21.45
C PHE A 450 2.32 -16.75 -20.90
N GLN A 451 3.10 -17.42 -21.75
CA GLN A 451 4.00 -18.49 -21.34
C GLN A 451 5.03 -17.98 -20.32
N ALA A 452 5.61 -16.80 -20.53
CA ALA A 452 6.57 -16.21 -19.61
C ALA A 452 5.96 -15.94 -18.22
N ILE A 453 4.74 -15.43 -18.15
CA ILE A 453 4.11 -15.06 -16.87
C ILE A 453 3.37 -16.19 -16.17
N SER A 454 3.26 -17.36 -16.79
CA SER A 454 2.40 -18.45 -16.30
C SER A 454 2.78 -18.94 -14.90
N ALA A 455 4.08 -19.05 -14.61
CA ALA A 455 4.55 -19.43 -13.27
C ALA A 455 4.16 -18.38 -12.21
N VAL A 456 4.32 -17.09 -12.54
CA VAL A 456 3.98 -15.98 -11.64
C VAL A 456 2.48 -15.96 -11.32
N LEU A 457 1.62 -16.30 -12.29
CA LEU A 457 0.17 -16.44 -12.06
C LEU A 457 -0.15 -17.56 -11.07
N VAL A 458 0.56 -18.69 -11.15
CA VAL A 458 0.38 -19.82 -10.23
C VAL A 458 0.86 -19.43 -8.83
N ASP A 459 2.03 -18.79 -8.72
CA ASP A 459 2.58 -18.33 -7.44
C ASP A 459 1.63 -17.32 -6.76
N LEU A 460 1.12 -16.34 -7.51
CA LEU A 460 0.14 -15.36 -7.01
C LEU A 460 -1.11 -16.05 -6.47
N ALA A 461 -1.69 -16.99 -7.23
CA ALA A 461 -2.90 -17.70 -6.82
C ALA A 461 -2.65 -18.54 -5.56
N ASN A 462 -1.49 -19.18 -5.46
CA ASN A 462 -1.11 -19.99 -4.30
C ASN A 462 -0.90 -19.12 -3.05
N GLU A 463 -0.20 -18.00 -3.14
CA GLU A 463 0.01 -17.10 -2.01
C GLU A 463 -1.31 -16.48 -1.52
N LEU A 464 -2.20 -16.08 -2.43
CA LEU A 464 -3.54 -15.59 -2.08
C LEU A 464 -4.37 -16.68 -1.40
N ARG A 465 -4.37 -17.91 -1.94
CA ARG A 465 -5.08 -19.06 -1.35
C ARG A 465 -4.56 -19.36 0.05
N MET A 466 -3.25 -19.40 0.25
CA MET A 466 -2.65 -19.63 1.55
C MET A 466 -3.07 -18.60 2.60
N SER A 467 -3.13 -17.32 2.23
CA SER A 467 -3.57 -16.27 3.16
C SER A 467 -5.07 -16.36 3.49
N LEU A 468 -5.91 -16.67 2.50
CA LEU A 468 -7.34 -16.91 2.70
C LEU A 468 -7.60 -18.15 3.56
N ASP A 469 -6.87 -19.25 3.33
CA ASP A 469 -6.95 -20.47 4.13
C ASP A 469 -6.50 -20.23 5.57
N TYR A 470 -5.44 -19.44 5.78
CA TYR A 470 -5.02 -19.04 7.11
C TYR A 470 -6.13 -18.28 7.85
N TYR A 471 -6.76 -17.30 7.19
CA TYR A 471 -7.90 -16.58 7.76
C TYR A 471 -9.07 -17.54 8.08
N ASN A 472 -9.45 -18.41 7.15
CA ASN A 472 -10.55 -19.35 7.39
C ASN A 472 -10.25 -20.33 8.52
N ASN A 473 -9.03 -20.84 8.63
CA ASN A 473 -8.64 -21.71 9.74
C ASN A 473 -8.66 -20.97 11.08
N ARG A 474 -8.31 -19.67 11.08
CA ARG A 474 -8.25 -18.82 12.30
C ARG A 474 -9.63 -18.35 12.78
N TYR A 475 -10.54 -18.06 11.85
CA TYR A 475 -11.83 -17.40 12.12
C TYR A 475 -13.06 -18.24 11.72
N SER A 476 -12.88 -19.41 11.10
CA SER A 476 -13.96 -20.29 10.61
C SER A 476 -14.95 -19.58 9.70
N LYS A 477 -14.44 -18.64 8.88
CA LYS A 477 -15.20 -17.76 8.01
C LYS A 477 -14.41 -17.55 6.72
N MET A 478 -15.11 -17.56 5.59
CA MET A 478 -14.52 -17.20 4.28
C MET A 478 -15.13 -15.88 3.80
N PRO A 479 -14.36 -15.04 3.07
CA PRO A 479 -14.91 -13.91 2.36
C PRO A 479 -15.94 -14.36 1.30
N GLU A 480 -16.99 -13.57 1.13
CA GLU A 480 -18.04 -13.78 0.13
C GLU A 480 -17.55 -13.46 -1.28
N ARG A 481 -16.58 -12.54 -1.40
CA ARG A 481 -15.93 -12.15 -2.64
C ARG A 481 -14.59 -11.45 -2.40
N VAL A 482 -13.81 -11.34 -3.47
CA VAL A 482 -12.55 -10.60 -3.54
C VAL A 482 -12.71 -9.42 -4.48
N PHE A 483 -12.38 -8.21 -4.02
CA PHE A 483 -12.16 -7.05 -4.87
C PHE A 483 -10.69 -6.99 -5.28
N LEU A 484 -10.44 -6.95 -6.58
CA LEU A 484 -9.10 -6.88 -7.15
C LEU A 484 -8.80 -5.45 -7.62
N CYS A 485 -7.81 -4.80 -7.02
CA CYS A 485 -7.38 -3.44 -7.38
C CYS A 485 -5.86 -3.37 -7.60
N GLY A 486 -5.37 -2.19 -7.99
CA GLY A 486 -3.95 -1.98 -8.33
C GLY A 486 -3.66 -2.08 -9.83
N GLY A 487 -2.39 -1.95 -10.19
CA GLY A 487 -1.95 -1.89 -11.59
C GLY A 487 -2.15 -3.21 -12.33
N THR A 488 -1.79 -4.32 -11.68
CA THR A 488 -1.84 -5.65 -12.27
C THR A 488 -3.27 -6.18 -12.37
N ALA A 489 -4.22 -5.64 -11.58
CA ALA A 489 -5.66 -5.94 -11.69
C ALA A 489 -6.24 -5.65 -13.08
N LYS A 490 -5.57 -4.79 -13.88
CA LYS A 490 -5.96 -4.50 -15.26
C LYS A 490 -5.65 -5.63 -16.24
N MET A 491 -4.89 -6.66 -15.85
CA MET A 491 -4.56 -7.77 -16.73
C MET A 491 -5.84 -8.51 -17.13
N PRO A 492 -6.17 -8.60 -18.43
CA PRO A 492 -7.38 -9.26 -18.89
C PRO A 492 -7.50 -10.70 -18.38
N LYS A 493 -8.70 -11.05 -17.90
CA LYS A 493 -9.07 -12.37 -17.37
C LYS A 493 -8.33 -12.81 -16.09
N LEU A 494 -7.59 -11.90 -15.45
CA LEU A 494 -6.93 -12.21 -14.17
C LEU A 494 -7.95 -12.50 -13.06
N ASP A 495 -9.04 -11.73 -13.02
CA ASP A 495 -10.17 -11.96 -12.11
C ASP A 495 -10.84 -13.31 -12.35
N GLU A 496 -11.11 -13.69 -13.60
CA GLU A 496 -11.68 -15.00 -13.95
C GLU A 496 -10.75 -16.15 -13.52
N TYR A 497 -9.45 -16.01 -13.77
CA TYR A 497 -8.45 -16.98 -13.36
C TYR A 497 -8.38 -17.12 -11.84
N LEU A 498 -8.22 -16.02 -11.12
CA LEU A 498 -8.18 -16.03 -9.66
C LEU A 498 -9.51 -16.54 -9.07
N SER A 499 -10.65 -16.24 -9.69
CA SER A 499 -11.94 -16.73 -9.21
C SER A 499 -12.02 -18.26 -9.28
N ARG A 500 -11.50 -18.84 -10.37
CA ARG A 500 -11.40 -20.30 -10.52
C ARG A 500 -10.44 -20.91 -9.50
N GLU A 501 -9.25 -20.33 -9.34
CA GLU A 501 -8.23 -20.86 -8.43
C GLU A 501 -8.66 -20.74 -6.96
N LEU A 502 -9.16 -19.60 -6.55
CA LEU A 502 -9.54 -19.35 -5.15
C LEU A 502 -10.88 -19.98 -4.78
N GLY A 503 -11.69 -20.39 -5.76
CA GLY A 503 -13.05 -20.91 -5.53
C GLY A 503 -14.01 -19.86 -4.97
N LEU A 504 -13.70 -18.57 -5.17
CA LEU A 504 -14.46 -17.42 -4.68
C LEU A 504 -14.73 -16.44 -5.83
N PRO A 505 -15.83 -15.69 -5.82
CA PRO A 505 -16.03 -14.60 -6.78
C PRO A 505 -14.93 -13.55 -6.66
N VAL A 506 -14.19 -13.31 -7.73
CA VAL A 506 -13.20 -12.22 -7.82
C VAL A 506 -13.74 -11.18 -8.81
N VAL A 507 -13.74 -9.92 -8.40
CA VAL A 507 -14.28 -8.80 -9.19
C VAL A 507 -13.24 -7.69 -9.26
N VAL A 508 -12.93 -7.22 -10.47
CA VAL A 508 -12.09 -6.04 -10.66
C VAL A 508 -12.78 -4.81 -10.04
N ALA A 509 -12.07 -4.14 -9.15
CA ALA A 509 -12.54 -2.97 -8.41
C ALA A 509 -12.81 -1.78 -9.34
N ASP A 510 -13.91 -1.07 -9.08
CA ASP A 510 -14.27 0.15 -9.80
C ASP A 510 -14.70 1.27 -8.84
N PRO A 511 -13.74 1.89 -8.11
CA PRO A 511 -14.04 2.94 -7.13
C PRO A 511 -14.68 4.19 -7.78
N VAL A 512 -14.42 4.42 -9.07
CA VAL A 512 -14.97 5.56 -9.83
C VAL A 512 -16.48 5.43 -10.01
N LYS A 513 -17.06 4.22 -10.05
CA LYS A 513 -18.52 4.02 -10.12
C LYS A 513 -19.26 4.37 -8.83
N ASN A 514 -18.56 4.40 -7.68
CA ASN A 514 -19.19 4.62 -6.38
C ASN A 514 -19.54 6.11 -6.15
N LEU A 515 -18.88 7.02 -6.88
CA LEU A 515 -19.07 8.47 -6.76
C LEU A 515 -19.42 9.11 -8.11
N PRO A 516 -20.25 10.17 -8.13
CA PRO A 516 -20.36 11.06 -9.28
C PRO A 516 -18.97 11.56 -9.75
N VAL A 517 -18.75 11.57 -11.07
CA VAL A 517 -17.50 12.01 -11.68
C VAL A 517 -17.75 13.24 -12.54
N ASN A 518 -16.96 14.28 -12.32
CA ASN A 518 -16.95 15.50 -13.12
C ASN A 518 -15.51 15.94 -13.39
N VAL A 519 -14.81 15.16 -14.21
CA VAL A 519 -13.44 15.44 -14.65
C VAL A 519 -13.48 15.86 -16.13
N PRO A 520 -13.30 17.15 -16.45
CA PRO A 520 -13.39 17.64 -17.82
C PRO A 520 -12.38 16.96 -18.75
N GLY A 521 -12.81 16.61 -19.98
CA GLY A 521 -11.91 16.08 -21.01
C GLY A 521 -11.57 14.60 -20.89
N VAL A 522 -12.12 13.88 -19.91
CA VAL A 522 -11.86 12.46 -19.69
C VAL A 522 -13.03 11.60 -20.18
N SER A 523 -12.74 10.62 -21.05
CA SER A 523 -13.78 9.73 -21.59
C SER A 523 -14.20 8.66 -20.57
N THR A 524 -15.45 8.20 -20.63
CA THR A 524 -15.95 7.13 -19.76
C THR A 524 -15.17 5.82 -19.92
N HIS A 525 -14.75 5.50 -21.16
CA HIS A 525 -13.95 4.31 -21.43
C HIS A 525 -12.59 4.38 -20.73
N TYR A 526 -11.89 5.51 -20.83
CA TYR A 526 -10.61 5.69 -20.16
C TYR A 526 -10.75 5.64 -18.64
N LEU A 527 -11.81 6.23 -18.08
CA LEU A 527 -12.10 6.15 -16.64
C LEU A 527 -12.26 4.69 -16.17
N GLN A 528 -12.99 3.86 -16.92
CA GLN A 528 -13.15 2.45 -16.60
C GLN A 528 -11.82 1.70 -16.64
N GLU A 529 -10.97 2.01 -17.61
CA GLU A 529 -9.66 1.38 -17.78
C GLU A 529 -8.68 1.70 -16.63
N ILE A 530 -8.72 2.93 -16.12
CA ILE A 530 -7.83 3.35 -15.03
C ILE A 530 -8.43 3.15 -13.64
N SER A 531 -9.74 2.89 -13.53
CA SER A 531 -10.47 2.85 -12.25
C SER A 531 -9.81 1.99 -11.17
N PRO A 532 -9.30 0.76 -11.47
CA PRO A 532 -8.68 -0.10 -10.46
C PRO A 532 -7.45 0.52 -9.78
N LEU A 533 -6.80 1.49 -10.44
CA LEU A 533 -5.63 2.23 -9.92
C LEU A 533 -5.98 3.19 -8.79
N PHE A 534 -7.24 3.62 -8.68
CA PHE A 534 -7.64 4.75 -7.85
C PHE A 534 -8.29 4.36 -6.52
N SER A 535 -8.31 3.08 -6.16
CA SER A 535 -8.95 2.61 -4.92
C SER A 535 -8.33 3.29 -3.69
N VAL A 536 -7.00 3.37 -3.62
CA VAL A 536 -6.29 4.06 -2.54
C VAL A 536 -6.49 5.57 -2.64
N ALA A 537 -6.14 6.19 -3.77
CA ALA A 537 -6.20 7.66 -3.92
C ALA A 537 -7.61 8.25 -3.67
N ILE A 538 -8.68 7.61 -4.16
CA ILE A 538 -10.06 8.07 -3.89
C ILE A 538 -10.37 7.90 -2.41
N GLY A 539 -9.98 6.79 -1.80
CA GLY A 539 -10.14 6.50 -0.38
C GLY A 539 -9.50 7.54 0.54
N LEU A 540 -8.28 7.95 0.20
CA LEU A 540 -7.56 9.03 0.89
C LEU A 540 -8.30 10.36 0.74
N ALA A 541 -8.77 10.67 -0.47
CA ALA A 541 -9.48 11.93 -0.74
C ALA A 541 -10.80 12.04 0.05
N ILE A 542 -11.48 10.93 0.31
CA ILE A 542 -12.76 10.93 1.04
C ILE A 542 -12.61 10.76 2.55
N ARG A 543 -11.42 10.44 3.07
CA ARG A 543 -11.16 10.16 4.49
C ARG A 543 -11.86 11.13 5.45
N ASP A 544 -11.58 12.43 5.31
CA ASP A 544 -12.11 13.46 6.21
C ASP A 544 -13.51 13.96 5.79
N MET A 545 -14.14 13.30 4.82
CA MET A 545 -15.39 13.71 4.18
C MET A 545 -16.52 12.70 4.36
N ILE A 546 -16.18 11.42 4.58
CA ILE A 546 -17.09 10.40 5.08
C ILE A 546 -16.86 10.32 6.58
N GLY A 547 -17.95 10.39 7.36
CA GLY A 547 -17.92 10.60 8.82
C GLY A 547 -18.25 9.35 9.61
#